data_AF-A0A1B6E795-F1
#
_entry.id   AF-A0A1B6E795-F1
#
_cell.length_a   1.000
_cell.length_b   1.000
_cell.length_c   1.000
_cell.angle_alpha   90.00
_cell.angle_beta   90.00
_cell.angle_gamma   90.00
#
_symmetry.space_group_name_H-M   'P 1'
#
loop_
_entity.id
_entity.type
_entity.pdbx_description
1 polymer ?
#
loop_
_entity_poly.entity_id
_entity_poly.type
_entity_poly.pdbx_seq_one_letter_code
_entity_poly.pdbx_strand_id
1 'polypeptide(L)'
;MSFWNSLFVIVFVVGAILFVYGKPFAGPYEIIFKRVYQCEDTGISAFKYHTKFSKINRTHLSYTSNITAPLGLSDAMKVTCDISVFGNGGWKKNFLHIQLDRACSDLLKTFPGVAQSFLAAANYKMEKCPVPGGNYYIKDWLFHVDMAMP
;
A
#
# COMPACT_ATOMS: atom_id res chain seq x y z
N MET A 1 -24.57 -45.72 -25.09
CA MET A 1 -23.99 -44.58 -25.85
C MET A 1 -24.19 -43.20 -25.21
N SER A 2 -25.08 -43.01 -24.23
CA SER A 2 -25.36 -41.68 -23.65
C SER A 2 -24.31 -41.16 -22.64
N PHE A 3 -23.64 -42.06 -21.89
CA PHE A 3 -22.75 -41.68 -20.78
C PHE A 3 -21.47 -40.95 -21.22
N TRP A 4 -20.88 -41.36 -22.35
CA TRP A 4 -19.64 -40.76 -22.86
C TRP A 4 -19.85 -39.32 -23.38
N ASN A 5 -21.04 -39.05 -23.94
CA ASN A 5 -21.41 -37.72 -24.42
C ASN A 5 -21.63 -36.74 -23.26
N SER A 6 -22.27 -37.18 -22.18
CA SER A 6 -22.44 -36.36 -20.97
C SER A 6 -21.11 -36.03 -20.30
N LEU A 7 -20.16 -36.98 -20.28
CA LEU A 7 -18.82 -36.75 -19.70
C LEU A 7 -18.05 -35.66 -20.47
N PHE A 8 -18.11 -35.69 -21.81
CA PHE A 8 -17.45 -34.71 -22.67
C PHE A 8 -17.98 -33.29 -22.46
N VAL A 9 -19.30 -33.16 -22.34
CA VAL A 9 -19.96 -31.86 -22.08
C VAL A 9 -19.55 -31.31 -20.72
N ILE A 10 -19.48 -32.14 -19.68
CA ILE A 10 -19.08 -31.71 -18.34
C ILE A 10 -17.62 -31.24 -18.32
N VAL A 11 -16.71 -31.97 -18.97
CA VAL A 11 -15.29 -31.58 -19.06
C VAL A 11 -15.13 -30.27 -19.83
N PHE A 12 -15.88 -30.06 -20.92
CA PHE A 12 -15.83 -28.81 -21.67
C PHE A 12 -16.36 -27.62 -20.87
N VAL A 13 -17.45 -27.81 -20.14
CA VAL A 13 -18.05 -26.76 -19.30
C VAL A 13 -17.11 -26.41 -18.13
N VAL A 14 -16.53 -27.40 -17.45
CA VAL A 14 -15.58 -27.16 -16.36
C VAL A 14 -14.29 -26.52 -16.88
N GLY A 15 -13.78 -26.96 -18.05
CA GLY A 15 -12.63 -26.36 -18.71
C GLY A 15 -12.87 -24.91 -19.11
N ALA A 16 -14.05 -24.59 -19.65
CA ALA A 16 -14.44 -23.22 -19.99
C ALA A 16 -14.58 -22.33 -18.75
N ILE A 17 -15.14 -22.84 -17.65
CA ILE A 17 -15.23 -22.12 -16.37
C ILE A 17 -13.83 -21.83 -15.81
N LEU A 18 -12.93 -22.81 -15.79
CA LEU A 18 -11.55 -22.60 -15.34
C LEU A 18 -10.78 -21.61 -16.23
N PHE A 19 -11.04 -21.59 -17.53
CA PHE A 19 -10.39 -20.64 -18.45
C PHE A 19 -10.93 -19.20 -18.30
N VAL A 20 -12.21 -19.04 -17.97
CA VAL A 20 -12.85 -17.73 -17.76
C VAL A 20 -12.52 -17.15 -16.38
N TYR A 21 -12.47 -17.99 -15.34
CA TYR A 21 -12.14 -17.59 -13.96
C TYR A 21 -10.64 -17.61 -13.66
N GLY A 22 -9.82 -18.31 -14.45
CA GLY A 22 -8.37 -18.40 -14.30
C GLY A 22 -7.59 -17.24 -14.90
N LYS A 23 -8.25 -16.12 -15.25
CA LYS A 23 -7.49 -14.90 -15.55
C LYS A 23 -6.79 -14.47 -14.26
N PRO A 24 -5.45 -14.42 -14.23
CA PRO A 24 -4.76 -13.89 -13.07
C PRO A 24 -5.33 -12.50 -12.81
N PHE A 25 -5.80 -12.28 -11.59
CA PHE A 25 -6.32 -11.00 -11.13
C PHE A 25 -5.28 -9.87 -11.26
N ALA A 26 -4.03 -10.22 -11.57
CA ALA A 26 -2.89 -9.35 -11.66
C ALA A 26 -1.83 -9.85 -12.64
N GLY A 27 -1.64 -9.18 -13.77
CA GLY A 27 -0.35 -9.24 -14.48
C GLY A 27 0.74 -8.49 -13.69
N PRO A 28 2.01 -8.50 -14.10
CA PRO A 28 3.03 -7.69 -13.45
C PRO A 28 2.59 -6.22 -13.45
N TYR A 29 2.33 -5.68 -12.25
CA TYR A 29 1.86 -4.31 -12.09
C TYR A 29 3.03 -3.40 -11.75
N GLU A 30 3.18 -2.32 -12.52
CA GLU A 30 4.06 -1.22 -12.18
C GLU A 30 3.29 -0.20 -11.34
N ILE A 31 3.68 -0.04 -10.08
CA ILE A 31 3.04 0.91 -9.17
C ILE A 31 3.81 2.21 -9.20
N ILE A 32 3.27 3.19 -9.91
CA ILE A 32 3.87 4.52 -10.04
C ILE A 32 3.16 5.50 -9.10
N PHE A 33 3.87 5.94 -8.07
CA PHE A 33 3.39 6.99 -7.17
C PHE A 33 3.39 8.34 -7.89
N LYS A 34 2.20 8.85 -8.21
CA LYS A 34 2.06 10.13 -8.92
C LYS A 34 2.20 11.31 -7.97
N ARG A 35 1.38 11.33 -6.91
CA ARG A 35 1.27 12.45 -5.98
C ARG A 35 0.76 11.95 -4.64
N VAL A 36 1.20 12.61 -3.58
CA VAL A 36 0.66 12.47 -2.21
C VAL A 36 0.10 13.83 -1.82
N TYR A 37 -1.10 13.82 -1.28
CA TYR A 37 -1.80 15.03 -0.85
C TYR A 37 -2.16 14.88 0.63
N GLN A 38 -2.13 15.98 1.36
CA GLN A 38 -2.65 16.03 2.71
C GLN A 38 -4.16 16.28 2.65
N CYS A 39 -4.93 15.40 3.27
CA CYS A 39 -6.36 15.61 3.46
C CYS A 39 -6.59 16.75 4.47
N GLU A 40 -7.74 17.41 4.36
CA GLU A 40 -8.15 18.42 5.33
C GLU A 40 -8.30 17.78 6.71
N ASP A 41 -7.49 18.21 7.67
CA ASP A 41 -7.55 17.72 9.03
C ASP A 41 -8.57 18.54 9.82
N THR A 42 -9.61 17.88 10.31
CA THR A 42 -10.68 18.47 11.11
C THR A 42 -10.41 18.38 12.61
N GLY A 43 -9.25 17.85 13.01
CA GLY A 43 -8.91 17.60 14.41
C GLY A 43 -7.53 18.10 14.82
N ILE A 44 -6.83 17.28 15.61
CA ILE A 44 -5.65 17.66 16.40
C ILE A 44 -4.34 17.78 15.60
N SER A 45 -4.36 17.74 14.26
CA SER A 45 -3.12 17.86 13.47
C SER A 45 -2.10 16.77 13.82
N ALA A 46 -2.57 15.53 13.96
CA ALA A 46 -1.74 14.40 14.41
C ALA A 46 -0.55 14.14 13.49
N PHE A 47 -0.72 14.38 12.18
CA PHE A 47 0.33 14.30 11.18
C PHE A 47 0.20 15.45 10.17
N LYS A 48 1.30 16.18 9.96
CA LYS A 48 1.45 17.13 8.87
C LYS A 48 2.65 16.71 8.05
N TYR A 49 2.50 16.66 6.73
CA TYR A 49 3.60 16.28 5.86
C TYR A 49 3.66 17.21 4.65
N HIS A 50 4.86 17.67 4.34
CA HIS A 50 5.15 18.35 3.11
C HIS A 50 6.04 17.45 2.26
N THR A 51 5.47 16.87 1.20
CA THR A 51 6.11 15.85 0.37
C THR A 51 6.49 16.39 -0.98
N LYS A 52 7.69 16.05 -1.45
CA LYS A 52 8.15 16.31 -2.81
C LYS A 52 8.66 15.01 -3.42
N PHE A 53 8.11 14.67 -4.57
CA PHE A 53 8.62 13.61 -5.43
C PHE A 53 9.53 14.23 -6.48
N SER A 54 10.75 13.72 -6.63
CA SER A 54 11.67 14.10 -7.69
C SER A 54 12.01 12.90 -8.54
N LYS A 55 11.93 13.03 -9.87
CA LYS A 55 12.31 11.96 -10.77
C LYS A 55 13.82 11.96 -10.93
N ILE A 56 14.48 10.89 -10.51
CA ILE A 56 15.93 10.72 -10.69
C ILE A 56 16.23 10.02 -12.02
N ASN A 57 15.49 8.96 -12.33
CA ASN A 57 15.67 8.21 -13.59
C ASN A 57 14.32 7.71 -14.14
N ARG A 58 14.32 6.96 -15.24
CA ARG A 58 13.10 6.37 -15.82
C ARG A 58 12.37 5.45 -14.83
N THR A 59 13.11 4.79 -13.95
CA THR A 59 12.63 3.78 -12.99
C THR A 59 12.66 4.22 -11.53
N HIS A 60 13.39 5.29 -11.19
CA HIS A 60 13.58 5.70 -9.79
C HIS A 60 13.00 7.09 -9.53
N LEU A 61 12.15 7.18 -8.52
CA LEU A 61 11.65 8.40 -7.92
C LEU A 61 12.30 8.55 -6.55
N SER A 62 12.82 9.74 -6.23
CA SER A 62 13.19 10.06 -4.85
C SER A 62 12.04 10.75 -4.14
N TYR A 63 11.86 10.35 -2.90
CA TYR A 63 10.89 10.94 -1.98
C TYR A 63 11.61 11.75 -0.91
N THR A 64 11.28 13.03 -0.85
CA THR A 64 11.75 13.93 0.19
C THR A 64 10.53 14.49 0.91
N SER A 65 10.50 14.37 2.23
CA SER A 65 9.38 14.85 3.01
C SER A 65 9.81 15.42 4.35
N ASN A 66 9.17 16.51 4.75
CA ASN A 66 9.20 17.01 6.12
C ASN A 66 7.90 16.61 6.79
N ILE A 67 7.99 15.73 7.80
CA ILE A 67 6.85 15.19 8.53
C ILE A 67 6.89 15.71 9.96
N THR A 68 5.83 16.40 10.37
CA THR A 68 5.58 16.83 11.74
C THR A 68 4.52 15.93 12.34
N ALA A 69 4.92 15.15 13.34
CA ALA A 69 4.06 14.22 14.06
C ALA A 69 4.09 14.56 15.56
N PRO A 70 3.32 15.55 16.04
CA PRO A 70 3.41 16.02 17.43
C PRO A 70 3.06 14.94 18.47
N LEU A 71 2.16 14.02 18.11
CA LEU A 71 1.72 12.93 18.99
C LEU A 71 2.55 11.65 18.84
N GLY A 72 3.43 11.60 17.84
CA GLY A 72 4.17 10.39 17.48
C GLY A 72 3.27 9.30 16.90
N LEU A 73 3.82 8.08 16.80
CA LEU A 73 3.09 6.89 16.36
C LEU A 73 3.08 5.87 17.51
N SER A 74 1.91 5.66 18.11
CA SER A 74 1.70 4.75 19.24
C SER A 74 0.67 3.68 18.89
N ASP A 75 0.69 2.56 19.62
CA ASP A 75 -0.27 1.47 19.46
C ASP A 75 -1.69 1.82 19.96
N ALA A 76 -1.85 2.96 20.63
CA ALA A 76 -3.17 3.49 20.98
C ALA A 76 -3.89 4.14 19.77
N MET A 77 -3.18 4.38 18.67
CA MET A 77 -3.74 4.95 17.45
C MET A 77 -4.23 3.87 16.51
N LYS A 78 -5.29 4.18 15.77
CA LYS A 78 -5.84 3.33 14.71
C LYS A 78 -5.56 3.97 13.35
N VAL A 79 -5.21 3.16 12.36
CA VAL A 79 -4.99 3.61 10.98
C VAL A 79 -5.91 2.84 10.06
N THR A 80 -6.65 3.56 9.24
CA THR A 80 -7.53 3.00 8.20
C THR A 80 -7.05 3.48 6.84
N CYS A 81 -6.86 2.56 5.90
CA CYS A 81 -6.46 2.85 4.54
C CYS A 81 -7.52 2.30 3.58
N ASP A 82 -8.15 3.20 2.84
CA ASP A 82 -9.10 2.88 1.78
C ASP A 82 -8.43 3.00 0.42
N ILE A 83 -8.39 1.88 -0.31
CA ILE A 83 -7.81 1.81 -1.65
C ILE A 83 -8.95 1.76 -2.66
N SER A 84 -8.88 2.65 -3.65
CA SER A 84 -9.81 2.72 -4.77
C SER A 84 -9.06 2.46 -6.07
N VAL A 85 -9.69 1.74 -7.00
CA VAL A 85 -9.09 1.42 -8.30
C VAL A 85 -9.87 2.12 -9.40
N PHE A 86 -9.16 2.82 -10.29
CA PHE A 86 -9.76 3.41 -11.47
C PHE A 86 -9.79 2.39 -12.62
N GLY A 87 -10.96 2.16 -13.20
CA GLY A 87 -11.15 1.26 -14.33
C GLY A 87 -12.41 1.61 -15.11
N ASN A 88 -12.43 1.33 -16.41
CA ASN A 88 -13.59 1.56 -17.30
C ASN A 88 -14.19 2.97 -17.18
N GLY A 89 -13.36 4.00 -17.01
CA GLY A 89 -13.81 5.40 -16.93
C GLY A 89 -14.35 5.85 -15.56
N GLY A 90 -14.27 5.02 -14.52
CA GLY A 90 -14.75 5.35 -13.17
C GLY A 90 -13.83 4.88 -12.05
N TRP A 91 -13.95 5.52 -10.89
CA TRP A 91 -13.29 5.08 -9.65
C TRP A 91 -14.18 4.06 -8.94
N LYS A 92 -13.71 2.82 -8.83
CA LYS A 92 -14.30 1.81 -7.93
C LYS A 92 -13.76 2.03 -6.52
N LYS A 93 -14.59 2.62 -5.66
CA LYS A 93 -14.29 2.82 -4.23
C LYS A 93 -14.24 1.48 -3.49
N ASN A 94 -13.58 1.47 -2.33
CA ASN A 94 -13.52 0.33 -1.41
C ASN A 94 -13.05 -0.97 -2.09
N PHE A 95 -12.04 -0.87 -2.96
CA PHE A 95 -11.45 -2.04 -3.58
C PHE A 95 -10.70 -2.88 -2.54
N LEU A 96 -10.00 -2.21 -1.61
CA LEU A 96 -9.36 -2.83 -0.47
C LEU A 96 -9.44 -1.89 0.73
N HIS A 97 -9.87 -2.41 1.88
CA HIS A 97 -9.89 -1.70 3.16
C HIS A 97 -8.90 -2.37 4.10
N ILE A 98 -7.91 -1.60 4.58
CA ILE A 98 -6.91 -2.07 5.53
C ILE A 98 -7.12 -1.29 6.82
N GLN A 99 -7.43 -2.00 7.91
CA GLN A 99 -7.55 -1.43 9.24
C GLN A 99 -6.45 -1.99 10.13
N LEU A 100 -5.69 -1.10 10.75
CA LEU A 100 -4.64 -1.39 11.72
C LEU A 100 -5.11 -0.84 13.06
N ASP A 101 -5.44 -1.74 14.00
CA ASP A 101 -5.92 -1.34 15.33
C ASP A 101 -4.77 -0.88 16.24
N ARG A 102 -3.54 -1.37 16.01
CA ARG A 102 -2.32 -0.91 16.67
C ARG A 102 -1.38 -0.30 15.63
N ALA A 103 -1.46 1.01 15.44
CA ALA A 103 -0.81 1.69 14.33
C ALA A 103 0.70 1.44 14.21
N CYS A 104 1.45 1.39 15.32
CA CYS A 104 2.90 1.22 15.24
C CYS A 104 3.28 -0.25 15.00
N SER A 105 2.81 -1.15 15.88
CA SER A 105 3.12 -2.57 15.84
C SER A 105 2.56 -3.27 14.60
N ASP A 106 1.32 -2.98 14.21
CA ASP A 106 0.70 -3.61 13.04
C ASP A 106 1.30 -3.07 11.73
N LEU A 107 1.72 -1.79 11.67
CA LEU A 107 2.43 -1.26 10.51
C LEU A 107 3.79 -1.96 10.29
N LEU A 108 4.56 -2.15 11.37
CA LEU A 108 5.83 -2.89 11.31
C LEU A 108 5.62 -4.36 10.91
N LYS A 109 4.53 -4.98 11.38
CA LYS A 109 4.21 -6.36 11.02
C LYS A 109 3.75 -6.49 9.57
N THR A 110 2.98 -5.52 9.08
CA THR A 110 2.39 -5.57 7.74
C THR A 110 3.41 -5.20 6.66
N PHE A 111 4.30 -4.22 6.94
CA PHE A 111 5.28 -3.72 5.97
C PHE A 111 6.69 -3.55 6.57
N PRO A 112 7.33 -4.64 7.03
CA PRO A 112 8.59 -4.55 7.78
C PRO A 112 9.71 -3.86 6.97
N GLY A 113 9.93 -4.24 5.71
CA GLY A 113 11.01 -3.67 4.90
C GLY A 113 10.78 -2.20 4.50
N VAL A 114 9.53 -1.84 4.19
CA VAL A 114 9.17 -0.47 3.80
C VAL A 114 9.20 0.46 5.02
N ALA A 115 8.61 0.04 6.15
CA ALA A 115 8.61 0.84 7.37
C ALA A 115 10.02 1.07 7.92
N GLN A 116 10.88 0.03 7.92
CA GLN A 116 12.26 0.15 8.37
C GLN A 116 13.07 1.08 7.46
N SER A 117 12.98 0.92 6.13
CA SER A 117 13.73 1.77 5.19
C SER A 117 13.26 3.23 5.22
N PHE A 118 11.95 3.46 5.37
CA PHE A 118 11.37 4.80 5.51
C PHE A 118 11.88 5.52 6.76
N LEU A 119 11.88 4.83 7.91
CA LEU A 119 12.33 5.42 9.17
C LEU A 119 13.84 5.57 9.24
N ALA A 120 14.59 4.63 8.64
CA ALA A 120 16.02 4.79 8.44
C ALA A 120 16.34 6.04 7.61
N ALA A 121 15.55 6.32 6.56
CA ALA A 121 15.68 7.54 5.76
C ALA A 121 15.30 8.82 6.52
N ALA A 122 14.50 8.69 7.59
CA ALA A 122 14.22 9.75 8.55
C ALA A 122 15.30 9.89 9.64
N ASN A 123 16.43 9.19 9.53
CA ASN A 123 17.49 9.07 10.55
C ASN A 123 16.99 8.50 11.90
N TYR A 124 15.92 7.70 11.88
CA TYR A 124 15.38 7.04 13.06
C TYR A 124 15.63 5.54 12.99
N LYS A 125 16.44 5.02 13.90
CA LYS A 125 16.63 3.57 14.05
C LYS A 125 15.45 2.99 14.83
N MET A 126 14.58 2.27 14.12
CA MET A 126 13.46 1.56 14.73
C MET A 126 13.98 0.38 15.56
N GLU A 127 14.24 0.61 16.84
CA GLU A 127 14.49 -0.48 17.78
C GLU A 127 13.21 -0.94 18.48
N LYS A 128 12.28 -0.02 18.81
CA LYS A 128 10.99 -0.32 19.47
C LYS A 128 9.91 0.73 19.19
N CYS A 129 8.66 0.29 19.04
CA CYS A 129 7.48 1.15 19.20
C CYS A 129 7.33 1.58 20.67
N PRO A 130 6.77 2.77 20.97
CA PRO A 130 6.19 3.77 20.07
C PRO A 130 7.23 4.73 19.46
N VAL A 131 6.94 5.25 18.27
CA VAL A 131 7.74 6.32 17.66
C VAL A 131 7.40 7.65 18.36
N PRO A 132 8.38 8.36 18.94
CA PRO A 132 8.11 9.57 19.70
C PRO A 132 7.55 10.70 18.81
N GLY A 133 6.87 11.66 19.43
CA GLY A 133 6.44 12.86 18.73
C GLY A 133 7.62 13.73 18.32
N GLY A 134 7.59 14.28 17.11
CA GLY A 134 8.69 15.11 16.60
C GLY A 134 8.57 15.52 15.15
N ASN A 135 9.61 16.21 14.68
CA ASN A 135 9.79 16.58 13.28
C ASN A 135 10.81 15.62 12.65
N TYR A 136 10.38 14.92 11.61
CA TYR A 136 11.15 13.94 10.88
C TYR A 136 11.43 14.47 9.47
N TYR A 137 12.72 14.59 9.15
CA TYR A 137 13.14 15.02 7.81
C TYR A 137 13.67 13.81 7.04
N ILE A 138 12.93 13.44 6.00
CA ILE A 138 13.26 12.35 5.10
C ILE A 138 13.85 12.96 3.84
N LYS A 139 15.09 12.60 3.53
CA LYS A 139 15.81 13.13 2.37
C LYS A 139 16.11 12.02 1.38
N ASP A 140 15.67 12.22 0.14
CA ASP A 140 16.02 11.41 -1.03
C ASP A 140 15.82 9.89 -0.81
N TRP A 141 14.73 9.52 -0.14
CA TRP A 141 14.39 8.12 0.07
C TRP A 141 14.00 7.48 -1.27
N LEU A 142 14.75 6.43 -1.63
CA LEU A 142 14.48 5.60 -2.79
C LEU A 142 13.69 4.38 -2.34
N PHE A 143 12.46 4.25 -2.83
CA PHE A 143 11.60 3.14 -2.46
C PHE A 143 11.18 2.37 -3.71
N HIS A 144 11.45 1.07 -3.69
CA HIS A 144 10.94 0.09 -4.65
C HIS A 144 9.76 -0.61 -4.01
N VAL A 145 8.56 -0.42 -4.58
CA VAL A 145 7.36 -1.12 -4.10
C VAL A 145 7.22 -2.40 -4.90
N ASP A 146 8.01 -3.40 -4.54
CA ASP A 146 7.80 -4.78 -4.99
C ASP A 146 6.74 -5.39 -4.06
N MET A 147 5.47 -5.20 -4.39
CA MET A 147 4.40 -5.94 -3.71
C MET A 147 4.33 -7.34 -4.34
N ALA A 148 4.97 -8.32 -3.70
CA ALA A 148 4.60 -9.71 -3.89
C ALA A 148 3.22 -9.91 -3.24
N MET A 149 2.18 -9.95 -4.07
CA MET A 149 0.84 -10.32 -3.61
C MET A 149 0.78 -11.85 -3.49
N PRO A 150 0.25 -12.42 -2.39
CA PRO A 150 0.04 -13.86 -2.27
C PRO A 150 -1.02 -14.39 -3.24
#